data_AF-A0A951L110-F1
#
_entry.id   AF-A0A951L110-F1
#
_cell.length_a   1.000
_cell.length_b   1.000
_cell.length_c   1.000
_cell.angle_alpha   90.00
_cell.angle_beta   90.00
_cell.angle_gamma   90.00
#
_symmetry.space_group_name_H-M   'P 1'
#
loop_
_entity.id
_entity.type
_entity.pdbx_description
1 polymer ?
#
loop_
_entity_poly.entity_id
_entity_poly.type
_entity_poly.pdbx_seq_one_letter_code
_entity_poly.pdbx_strand_id
1 'polypeptide(L)'
;MATETEYVDAGEAVDFRNLSPGYLGKAPPVTAGVNYDRILKARDAEPHNWLTYYGAYDGQRFSKLDQINASNVKGLRPAWVFQCGSMGMHSGSSTYSLEASPIV
;
A
#
# COMPACT_ATOMS: atom_id res chain seq x y z
N MET A 1 -18.64 0.04 24.05
CA MET A 1 -18.10 1.36 23.65
C MET A 1 -16.91 1.07 22.73
N ALA A 2 -17.06 1.19 21.42
CA ALA A 2 -15.93 1.03 20.52
C ALA A 2 -15.04 2.27 20.69
N THR A 3 -13.82 2.07 21.18
CA THR A 3 -12.79 3.10 21.18
C THR A 3 -12.52 3.47 19.73
N GLU A 4 -12.94 4.67 19.34
CA GLU A 4 -12.60 5.26 18.06
C GLU A 4 -11.07 5.38 18.02
N THR A 5 -10.42 4.63 17.12
CA THR A 5 -9.00 4.82 16.86
C THR A 5 -8.86 6.21 16.27
N GLU A 6 -8.06 7.04 16.92
CA GLU A 6 -7.76 8.40 16.46
C GLU A 6 -7.31 8.35 15.00
N TYR A 7 -7.89 9.24 14.17
CA TYR A 7 -7.47 9.39 12.79
C TYR A 7 -5.99 9.77 12.77
N VAL A 8 -5.17 8.90 12.21
CA VAL A 8 -3.76 9.24 11.92
C VAL A 8 -3.77 9.97 10.59
N ASP A 9 -3.46 11.26 10.64
CA ASP A 9 -3.28 12.08 9.44
C ASP A 9 -2.25 11.42 8.52
N ALA A 10 -2.68 11.11 7.29
CA ALA A 10 -1.83 10.54 6.25
C ALA A 10 -0.81 11.58 5.70
N GLY A 11 -0.92 12.83 6.15
CA GLY A 11 -0.09 13.94 5.73
C GLY A 11 -0.57 14.57 4.42
N GLU A 12 0.19 15.54 3.93
CA GLU A 12 -0.07 16.18 2.65
C GLU A 12 0.26 15.24 1.48
N ALA A 13 -0.64 15.16 0.50
CA ALA A 13 -0.39 14.40 -0.71
C ALA A 13 0.82 14.96 -1.46
N VAL A 14 1.84 14.13 -1.67
CA VAL A 14 3.05 14.48 -2.43
C VAL A 14 2.98 13.96 -3.85
N ASP A 15 3.53 14.70 -4.83
CA ASP A 15 3.68 14.19 -6.20
C ASP A 15 4.55 12.91 -6.18
N PHE A 16 3.99 11.78 -6.63
CA PHE A 16 4.68 10.49 -6.67
C PHE A 16 5.98 10.52 -7.49
N ARG A 17 6.12 11.46 -8.44
CA ARG A 17 7.36 11.69 -9.19
C ARG A 17 8.54 12.04 -8.28
N ASN A 18 8.27 12.71 -7.16
CA ASN A 18 9.29 13.03 -6.16
C ASN A 18 9.80 11.78 -5.43
N LEU A 19 9.06 10.67 -5.48
CA LEU A 19 9.42 9.38 -4.87
C LEU A 19 10.02 8.40 -5.90
N SER A 20 10.17 8.81 -7.16
CA SER A 20 10.56 7.96 -8.29
C SER A 20 12.09 7.81 -8.44
N PRO A 21 12.56 6.78 -9.18
CA PRO A 21 13.99 6.60 -9.48
C PRO A 21 14.56 7.86 -10.15
N GLY A 22 15.51 8.52 -9.50
CA GLY A 22 16.06 9.82 -9.91
C GLY A 22 16.19 10.82 -8.76
N TYR A 23 15.41 10.63 -7.69
CA TYR A 23 15.47 11.44 -6.46
C TYR A 23 15.93 10.59 -5.27
N LEU A 24 17.26 10.46 -5.11
CA LEU A 24 17.86 9.75 -3.98
C LEU A 24 17.44 10.39 -2.65
N GLY A 25 17.08 9.57 -1.66
CA GLY A 25 16.76 10.03 -0.31
C GLY A 25 15.34 10.59 -0.11
N LYS A 26 14.44 10.46 -1.10
CA LYS A 26 13.05 10.91 -1.01
C LYS A 26 12.03 9.81 -0.72
N ALA A 27 12.45 8.55 -0.61
CA ALA A 27 11.54 7.46 -0.30
C ALA A 27 10.92 7.62 1.11
N PRO A 28 9.65 7.21 1.31
CA PRO A 28 9.00 7.30 2.62
C PRO A 28 9.78 6.57 3.72
N PRO A 29 9.79 7.03 4.99
CA PRO A 29 10.54 6.37 6.06
C PRO A 29 10.24 4.88 6.22
N VAL A 30 9.01 4.45 5.91
CA VAL A 30 8.60 3.03 5.94
C VAL A 30 9.46 2.15 5.03
N THR A 31 10.04 2.68 3.96
CA THR A 31 10.91 1.93 3.04
C THR A 31 12.37 1.85 3.49
N ALA A 32 12.74 2.54 4.58
CA ALA A 32 14.11 2.50 5.09
C ALA A 32 14.43 1.13 5.70
N GLY A 33 15.59 0.56 5.37
CA GLY A 33 16.05 -0.69 5.98
C GLY A 33 15.15 -1.90 5.71
N VAL A 34 14.41 -1.92 4.60
CA VAL A 34 13.67 -3.10 4.16
C VAL A 34 14.67 -4.19 3.77
N ASN A 35 14.82 -5.19 4.64
CA ASN A 35 15.71 -6.33 4.47
C ASN A 35 14.94 -7.64 4.72
N TYR A 36 15.62 -8.76 4.50
CA TYR A 36 15.05 -10.10 4.67
C TYR A 36 14.41 -10.29 6.06
N ASP A 37 15.14 -9.98 7.14
CA ASP A 37 14.67 -10.22 8.50
C ASP A 37 13.45 -9.37 8.87
N ARG A 38 13.43 -8.11 8.39
CA ARG A 38 12.29 -7.21 8.60
C ARG A 38 11.05 -7.76 7.91
N ILE A 39 11.15 -8.13 6.63
CA ILE A 39 10.03 -8.71 5.88
C ILE A 39 9.55 -10.01 6.53
N LEU A 40 10.47 -10.87 6.97
CA LEU A 40 10.15 -12.13 7.62
C LEU A 40 9.31 -11.95 8.88
N LYS A 41 9.58 -10.90 9.66
CA LYS A 41 8.90 -10.59 10.94
C LYS A 41 7.76 -9.60 10.80
N ALA A 42 7.56 -9.02 9.60
CA ALA A 42 6.71 -7.86 9.39
C ALA A 42 5.28 -8.05 9.90
N ARG A 43 4.69 -9.23 9.67
CA ARG A 43 3.32 -9.53 10.10
C ARG A 43 3.13 -9.44 11.63
N ASP A 44 4.16 -9.73 12.40
CA ASP A 44 4.10 -9.74 13.86
C ASP A 44 4.59 -8.42 14.46
N ALA A 45 5.68 -7.87 13.92
CA ALA A 45 6.34 -6.68 14.46
C ALA A 45 5.73 -5.36 13.94
N GLU A 46 5.19 -5.34 12.72
CA GLU A 46 4.66 -4.16 12.05
C GLU A 46 3.41 -4.49 11.20
N PRO A 47 2.33 -5.01 11.80
CA PRO A 47 1.14 -5.48 11.07
C PRO A 47 0.40 -4.38 10.29
N HIS A 48 0.74 -3.11 10.53
CA HIS A 48 0.24 -1.95 9.79
C HIS A 48 0.94 -1.75 8.43
N ASN A 49 2.08 -2.40 8.19
CA ASN A 49 2.85 -2.30 6.95
C ASN A 49 2.63 -3.51 6.04
N TRP A 50 2.50 -3.27 4.73
CA TRP A 50 2.37 -4.31 3.70
C TRP A 50 3.59 -4.31 2.79
N LEU A 51 4.66 -5.01 3.20
CA LEU A 51 5.99 -4.87 2.60
C LEU A 51 6.26 -5.77 1.39
N THR A 52 5.39 -6.74 1.12
CA THR A 52 5.52 -7.63 -0.05
C THR A 52 4.18 -7.75 -0.76
N TYR A 53 4.19 -8.20 -2.02
CA TYR A 53 2.96 -8.37 -2.80
C TYR A 53 1.87 -9.20 -2.10
N TYR A 54 2.28 -10.23 -1.34
CA TYR A 54 1.39 -11.10 -0.59
C TYR A 54 1.30 -10.78 0.92
N GLY A 55 1.86 -9.67 1.36
CA GLY A 55 1.92 -9.25 2.76
C GLY A 55 3.11 -9.83 3.51
N ALA A 56 3.30 -11.16 3.47
CA ALA A 56 4.49 -11.84 4.02
C ALA A 56 4.98 -12.98 3.11
N TYR A 57 6.13 -13.57 3.45
CA TYR A 57 6.75 -14.63 2.65
C TYR A 57 5.93 -15.90 2.48
N ASP A 58 5.01 -16.18 3.41
CA ASP A 58 4.14 -17.36 3.33
C ASP A 58 2.96 -17.19 2.36
N GLY A 59 2.83 -16.04 1.71
CA GLY A 59 1.85 -15.85 0.63
C GLY A 59 0.39 -15.72 1.07
N GLN A 60 0.09 -15.68 2.37
CA GLN A 60 -1.30 -15.84 2.86
C GLN A 60 -2.23 -14.66 2.56
N ARG A 61 -1.70 -13.48 2.22
CA ARG A 61 -2.48 -12.23 2.08
C ARG A 61 -3.33 -11.93 3.32
N PHE A 62 -2.86 -12.31 4.50
CA PHE A 62 -3.56 -12.18 5.77
C PHE A 62 -2.95 -11.06 6.62
N SER A 63 -3.82 -10.20 7.16
CA SER A 63 -3.48 -9.14 8.13
C SER A 63 -3.94 -9.51 9.53
N LYS A 64 -3.12 -9.20 10.53
CA LYS A 64 -3.47 -9.37 11.96
C LYS A 64 -4.27 -8.19 12.54
N LEU A 65 -4.48 -7.11 11.77
CA LEU A 65 -5.27 -5.97 12.21
C LEU A 65 -6.75 -6.35 12.35
N ASP A 66 -7.39 -5.95 13.45
CA ASP A 66 -8.77 -6.30 13.80
C ASP A 66 -9.67 -5.07 14.08
N GLN A 67 -9.13 -3.86 13.87
CA GLN A 67 -9.86 -2.60 14.03
C GLN A 67 -11.18 -2.61 13.24
N ILE A 68 -11.15 -3.16 12.03
CA ILE A 68 -12.33 -3.46 11.22
C ILE A 68 -12.67 -4.94 11.41
N ASN A 69 -13.89 -5.23 11.83
CA ASN A 69 -14.37 -6.59 12.10
C ASN A 69 -15.86 -6.74 11.77
N ALA A 70 -16.38 -7.97 11.89
CA ALA A 70 -17.74 -8.31 11.51
C ALA A 70 -18.84 -7.48 12.21
N SER A 71 -18.55 -6.94 13.39
CA SER A 71 -19.53 -6.13 14.15
C SER A 71 -19.65 -4.69 13.66
N ASN A 72 -18.56 -4.13 13.10
CA ASN A 72 -18.44 -2.71 12.77
C ASN A 72 -18.27 -2.41 11.27
N VAL A 73 -18.00 -3.43 10.44
CA VAL A 73 -17.79 -3.28 8.97
C VAL A 73 -18.93 -2.53 8.27
N LYS A 74 -20.15 -2.65 8.78
CA LYS A 74 -21.34 -1.91 8.30
C LYS A 74 -21.22 -0.38 8.36
N GLY A 75 -20.29 0.14 9.16
CA GLY A 75 -20.05 1.57 9.34
C GLY A 75 -18.98 2.14 8.40
N LEU A 76 -18.34 1.32 7.55
CA LEU A 76 -17.29 1.79 6.66
C LEU A 76 -17.82 2.81 5.64
N ARG A 77 -17.02 3.86 5.43
CA ARG A 77 -17.27 4.90 4.43
C ARG A 77 -15.96 5.20 3.69
N PRO A 78 -16.02 5.65 2.42
CA PRO A 78 -14.82 6.11 1.72
C PRO A 78 -14.12 7.22 2.49
N ALA A 79 -12.82 7.06 2.77
CA ALA A 79 -12.00 8.08 3.41
C ALA A 79 -11.39 9.07 2.39
N TRP A 80 -10.97 8.56 1.23
CA TRP A 80 -10.42 9.34 0.12
C TRP A 80 -10.55 8.57 -1.20
N VAL A 81 -10.38 9.26 -2.32
CA VAL A 81 -10.37 8.66 -3.67
C VAL A 81 -9.21 9.27 -4.45
N PHE A 82 -8.39 8.42 -5.07
CA PHE A 82 -7.34 8.83 -6.00
C PHE A 82 -7.71 8.44 -7.42
N GLN A 83 -7.72 9.41 -8.34
CA GLN A 83 -7.95 9.16 -9.76
C GLN A 83 -6.61 8.94 -10.44
N CYS A 84 -6.29 7.69 -10.79
CA CYS A 84 -5.02 7.32 -11.41
C CYS A 84 -4.86 7.84 -12.86
N GLY A 85 -5.91 8.43 -13.45
CA GLY A 85 -5.94 8.77 -14.87
C GLY A 85 -5.58 7.57 -15.76
N SER A 86 -5.30 7.83 -17.04
CA SER A 86 -4.74 6.82 -17.95
C SER A 86 -3.21 6.68 -17.79
N MET A 87 -2.70 6.75 -16.55
CA MET A 87 -1.28 6.50 -16.29
C MET A 87 -0.95 5.05 -16.66
N GLY A 88 -0.39 4.86 -17.85
CA GLY A 88 -0.01 3.54 -18.37
C GLY A 88 -0.95 2.92 -19.40
N MET A 89 -2.04 3.57 -19.85
CA MET A 89 -2.89 3.00 -20.91
C MET A 89 -2.37 3.25 -22.34
N HIS A 90 -1.27 3.99 -22.50
CA HIS A 90 -0.55 4.06 -23.77
C HIS A 90 0.62 3.09 -23.71
N SER A 91 0.45 1.93 -24.34
CA SER A 91 1.54 0.97 -24.56
C SER A 91 2.63 1.67 -25.36
N GLY A 92 3.72 2.02 -24.69
CA GLY A 92 4.94 2.54 -25.29
C GLY A 92 6.08 1.56 -25.06
N SER A 93 7.21 1.77 -25.75
CA SER A 93 8.37 0.86 -25.71
C SER A 93 8.98 0.62 -24.30
N SER A 94 8.54 1.37 -23.28
CA SER A 94 9.02 1.32 -21.90
C SER A 94 7.91 1.22 -20.85
N THR A 95 6.64 1.07 -21.25
CA THR A 95 5.49 1.08 -20.32
C THR A 95 4.79 -0.27 -20.34
N TYR A 96 4.91 -1.01 -19.24
CA TYR A 96 4.11 -2.22 -19.00
C TYR A 96 2.66 -1.80 -18.68
N SER A 97 1.73 -2.14 -19.57
CA SER A 97 0.31 -2.19 -19.20
C SER A 97 0.13 -3.25 -18.12
N LEU A 98 -0.72 -2.97 -17.12
CA LEU A 98 -1.17 -3.99 -16.16
C LEU A 98 -1.63 -5.22 -16.96
N GLU A 99 -1.21 -6.42 -16.57
CA GLU A 99 -1.31 -7.68 -17.33
C GLU A 99 -2.74 -8.13 -17.73
N ALA A 100 -3.75 -7.31 -17.49
CA ALA A 100 -5.13 -7.52 -17.88
C ALA A 100 -5.52 -6.81 -19.19
N SER A 101 -4.59 -6.65 -20.14
CA SER A 101 -4.90 -6.16 -21.50
C SER A 101 -4.98 -7.33 -22.46
N PRO A 102 -6.15 -7.99 -22.64
CA PRO A 102 -6.29 -8.95 -23.72
C PRO A 102 -6.09 -8.23 -25.07
N ILE A 103 -5.26 -8.81 -25.94
CA ILE A 103 -5.24 -8.47 -27.36
C ILE A 103 -6.63 -8.80 -27.93
N VAL A 104 -7.22 -7.84 -28.63
CA VAL A 104 -8.21 -8.11 -29.68
C VAL A 104 -7.51 -7.95 -31.01
#